data_AF-T1F7A2-F1
#
_entry.id   AF-T1F7A2-F1
#
_cell.length_a   1.000
_cell.length_b   1.000
_cell.length_c   1.000
_cell.angle_alpha   90.00
_cell.angle_beta   90.00
_cell.angle_gamma   90.00
#
_symmetry.space_group_name_H-M   'P 1'
#
loop_
_entity.id
_entity.type
_entity.pdbx_description
1 polymer ?
#
loop_
_entity_poly.entity_id
_entity_poly.type
_entity_poly.pdbx_seq_one_letter_code
_entity_poly.pdbx_strand_id
1 'polypeptide(L)'
;MSQLSRITPSEQLLTCQDSQKRNSFTLFLLMELPHEFFNVDPDLWGAQKDYQQSSETVRSMSMVNDHAERGVTFIQELSDIITKDESQLQLLLQTVEQHRHAYSDCKKHTLLKLRPST
;
A
#
# COMPACT_ATOMS: atom_id res chain seq x y z
N MET A 1 3.64 14.04 -44.99
CA MET A 1 2.66 12.93 -45.13
C MET A 1 2.70 12.11 -43.84
N SER A 2 2.04 12.59 -42.79
CA SER A 2 1.98 11.90 -41.50
C SER A 2 0.79 10.94 -41.52
N GLN A 3 1.06 9.64 -41.63
CA GLN A 3 0.03 8.63 -41.45
C GLN A 3 -0.07 8.33 -39.95
N LEU A 4 -0.97 9.05 -39.27
CA LEU A 4 -1.46 8.61 -37.97
C LEU A 4 -2.34 7.37 -38.21
N SER A 5 -1.75 6.19 -38.05
CA SER A 5 -2.50 4.94 -37.99
C SER A 5 -3.49 5.05 -36.83
N ARG A 6 -4.78 5.17 -37.16
CA ARG A 6 -5.87 5.07 -36.20
C ARG A 6 -5.89 3.64 -35.66
N ILE A 7 -5.27 3.44 -34.50
CA ILE A 7 -5.32 2.19 -33.76
C ILE A 7 -6.79 1.93 -33.43
N THR A 8 -7.29 0.77 -33.84
CA THR A 8 -8.70 0.41 -33.64
C THR A 8 -8.98 0.14 -32.14
N PRO A 9 -10.21 0.37 -31.63
CA PRO A 9 -10.52 0.20 -30.21
C PRO A 9 -10.20 -1.21 -29.67
N SER A 10 -10.28 -2.23 -30.53
CA SER A 10 -9.98 -3.62 -30.22
C SER A 10 -8.49 -3.86 -29.98
N GLU A 11 -7.60 -3.21 -30.74
CA GLU A 11 -6.15 -3.29 -30.55
C GLU A 11 -5.70 -2.57 -29.27
N GLN A 12 -6.33 -1.44 -28.93
CA GLN A 12 -6.04 -0.75 -27.67
C GLN A 12 -6.38 -1.61 -26.45
N LEU A 13 -7.51 -2.33 -26.48
CA LEU A 13 -7.94 -3.20 -25.39
C LEU A 13 -6.98 -4.39 -25.17
N LEU A 14 -6.46 -4.95 -26.26
CA LEU A 14 -5.45 -6.03 -26.23
C LEU A 14 -4.13 -5.53 -25.63
N THR A 15 -3.65 -4.35 -26.05
CA THR A 15 -2.40 -3.78 -25.53
C THR A 15 -2.44 -3.42 -24.05
N CYS A 16 -3.60 -2.98 -23.54
CA CYS A 16 -3.80 -2.73 -22.12
C CYS A 16 -3.77 -4.02 -21.30
N GLN A 17 -4.42 -5.09 -21.77
CA GLN A 17 -4.39 -6.39 -21.11
C GLN A 17 -2.97 -6.97 -21.06
N ASP A 18 -2.21 -6.85 -22.15
CA ASP A 18 -0.82 -7.31 -22.21
C ASP A 18 0.11 -6.47 -21.32
N SER A 19 -0.14 -5.17 -21.17
CA SER A 19 0.60 -4.33 -20.22
C SER A 19 0.27 -4.68 -18.77
N GLN A 20 -1.01 -4.94 -18.46
CA GLN A 20 -1.45 -5.28 -17.12
C GLN A 20 -0.87 -6.62 -16.67
N LYS A 21 -0.90 -7.65 -17.54
CA LYS A 21 -0.26 -8.95 -17.29
C LYS A 21 1.23 -8.81 -17.05
N ARG A 22 1.94 -8.00 -17.86
CA ARG A 22 3.39 -7.77 -17.68
C ARG A 22 3.71 -7.12 -16.33
N ASN A 23 2.97 -6.09 -15.94
CA ASN A 23 3.19 -5.39 -14.67
C ASN A 23 2.87 -6.27 -13.46
N SER A 24 1.78 -7.04 -13.53
CA SER A 24 1.44 -8.02 -12.50
C SER A 24 2.50 -9.12 -12.41
N PHE A 25 3.02 -9.62 -13.53
CA PHE A 25 4.06 -10.64 -13.53
C PHE A 25 5.35 -10.19 -12.85
N THR A 26 5.81 -8.96 -13.11
CA THR A 26 6.99 -8.39 -12.45
C THR A 26 6.83 -8.32 -10.93
N LEU A 27 5.64 -7.97 -10.44
CA LEU A 27 5.36 -7.94 -9.00
C LEU A 27 5.47 -9.35 -8.37
N PHE A 28 4.94 -10.37 -9.03
CA PHE A 28 4.99 -11.75 -8.53
C PHE A 28 6.42 -12.31 -8.54
N LEU A 29 7.23 -11.97 -9.55
CA LEU A 29 8.65 -12.30 -9.56
C LEU A 29 9.42 -11.63 -8.42
N LEU A 30 9.18 -10.34 -8.18
CA LEU A 30 9.86 -9.58 -7.12
C LEU A 30 9.54 -10.11 -5.72
N MET A 31 8.33 -10.61 -5.53
CA MET A 31 7.85 -11.15 -4.26
C MET A 31 8.03 -12.67 -4.15
N GLU A 32 8.71 -13.29 -5.13
CA GLU A 32 8.95 -14.74 -5.21
C GLU A 32 7.67 -15.58 -5.07
N LEU A 33 6.55 -15.07 -5.61
CA LEU A 33 5.26 -15.76 -5.55
C LEU A 33 5.10 -16.75 -6.70
N PRO A 34 4.37 -17.86 -6.47
CA PRO A 34 3.95 -18.77 -7.53
C PRO A 34 3.21 -18.00 -8.65
N HIS A 35 3.65 -18.18 -9.89
CA HIS A 35 3.13 -17.46 -11.05
C HIS A 35 2.78 -18.38 -12.23
N GLU A 36 2.87 -19.70 -12.05
CA GLU A 36 2.56 -20.68 -13.10
C GLU A 36 1.09 -20.61 -13.55
N PHE A 37 0.20 -20.13 -12.68
CA PHE A 37 -1.22 -19.94 -12.99
C PHE A 37 -1.46 -18.86 -14.07
N PHE A 38 -0.52 -17.95 -14.34
CA PHE A 38 -0.67 -16.95 -15.41
C PHE A 38 -0.76 -17.57 -16.81
N ASN A 39 -0.29 -18.83 -16.96
CA ASN A 39 -0.37 -19.59 -18.21
C ASN A 39 -1.69 -20.35 -18.37
N VAL A 40 -2.55 -20.35 -17.35
CA VAL A 40 -3.85 -21.03 -17.32
C VAL A 40 -4.96 -20.01 -17.57
N ASP A 41 -6.07 -20.46 -18.16
CA ASP A 41 -7.27 -19.63 -18.32
C ASP A 41 -7.73 -19.03 -16.97
N PRO A 42 -7.99 -17.71 -16.88
CA PRO A 42 -8.52 -17.05 -15.68
C PRO A 42 -9.72 -17.74 -15.04
N ASP A 43 -10.60 -18.35 -15.84
CA ASP A 43 -11.79 -19.05 -15.34
C ASP A 43 -11.42 -20.28 -14.49
N LEU A 44 -10.21 -20.81 -14.66
CA LEU A 44 -9.69 -21.98 -13.94
C LEU A 44 -8.76 -21.60 -12.77
N TRP A 45 -8.43 -20.32 -12.58
CA TRP A 45 -7.50 -19.87 -11.52
C TRP A 45 -7.98 -20.25 -10.12
N GLY A 46 -9.29 -20.21 -9.86
CA GLY A 46 -9.86 -20.57 -8.57
C GLY A 46 -9.57 -22.01 -8.13
N ALA A 47 -9.29 -22.91 -9.07
CA ALA A 47 -8.92 -24.30 -8.81
C ALA A 47 -7.41 -24.51 -8.66
N GLN A 48 -6.58 -23.51 -8.99
CA GLN A 48 -5.12 -23.61 -8.91
C GLN A 48 -4.63 -23.29 -7.50
N LYS A 49 -3.86 -24.21 -6.92
CA LYS A 49 -3.27 -24.03 -5.58
C LYS A 49 -2.30 -22.84 -5.55
N ASP A 50 -1.53 -22.65 -6.62
CA ASP A 50 -0.57 -21.56 -6.78
C ASP A 50 -1.24 -20.19 -6.78
N TYR A 51 -2.41 -20.11 -7.42
CA TYR A 51 -3.24 -18.91 -7.39
C TYR A 51 -3.78 -18.64 -5.99
N GLN A 52 -4.32 -19.66 -5.31
CA GLN A 52 -4.85 -19.52 -3.95
C GLN A 52 -3.78 -18.98 -2.99
N GLN A 53 -2.60 -19.60 -2.98
CA GLN A 53 -1.47 -19.19 -2.12
C GLN A 53 -1.00 -17.75 -2.41
N SER A 54 -0.86 -17.40 -3.69
CA SER A 54 -0.42 -16.06 -4.07
C SER A 54 -1.49 -15.01 -3.81
N SER A 55 -2.77 -15.36 -4.02
CA SER A 55 -3.91 -14.48 -3.78
C SER A 55 -4.07 -14.14 -2.30
N GLU A 56 -3.85 -15.09 -1.39
CA GLU A 56 -3.86 -14.84 0.06
C GLU A 56 -2.74 -13.86 0.45
N THR A 57 -1.56 -14.03 -0.15
CA THR A 57 -0.42 -13.15 0.11
C THR A 57 -0.66 -11.73 -0.41
N VAL A 58 -1.15 -11.58 -1.64
CA VAL A 58 -1.50 -10.26 -2.20
C VAL A 58 -2.64 -9.61 -1.41
N ARG A 59 -3.62 -10.39 -0.95
CA ARG A 59 -4.75 -9.88 -0.16
C ARG A 59 -4.30 -9.39 1.22
N SER A 60 -3.33 -10.04 1.85
CA SER A 60 -2.77 -9.55 3.12
C SER A 60 -2.01 -8.23 2.92
N MET A 61 -1.32 -8.06 1.79
CA MET A 61 -0.68 -6.78 1.43
C MET A 61 -1.71 -5.68 1.17
N SER A 62 -2.87 -5.99 0.58
CA SER A 62 -3.95 -5.01 0.43
C SER A 62 -4.41 -4.44 1.77
N MET A 63 -4.42 -5.24 2.84
CA MET A 63 -4.73 -4.74 4.18
C MET A 63 -3.62 -3.82 4.70
N VAL A 64 -2.35 -4.16 4.47
CA VAL A 64 -1.22 -3.29 4.84
C VAL A 64 -1.29 -1.96 4.08
N ASN A 65 -1.67 -2.00 2.80
CA ASN A 65 -1.85 -0.82 1.98
C ASN A 65 -3.00 0.06 2.47
N ASP A 66 -4.16 -0.50 2.85
CA ASP A 66 -5.28 0.26 3.44
C ASP A 66 -4.83 1.03 4.71
N HIS A 67 -3.99 0.41 5.55
CA HIS A 67 -3.42 1.10 6.71
C HIS A 67 -2.44 2.22 6.32
N ALA A 68 -1.64 2.02 5.27
CA ALA A 68 -0.73 3.04 4.77
C ALA A 68 -1.50 4.22 4.13
N GLU A 69 -2.48 3.95 3.28
CA GLU A 69 -3.37 4.96 2.67
C GLU A 69 -4.15 5.74 3.72
N ARG A 70 -4.66 5.04 4.75
CA ARG A 70 -5.30 5.68 5.89
C ARG A 70 -4.34 6.54 6.69
N GLY A 71 -3.08 6.12 6.83
CA GLY A 71 -2.02 6.92 7.46
C GLY A 71 -1.73 8.22 6.69
N VAL A 72 -1.65 8.14 5.36
CA VAL A 72 -1.46 9.32 4.49
C VAL A 72 -2.66 10.26 4.59
N THR A 73 -3.87 9.73 4.52
CA THR A 73 -5.11 10.51 4.65
C THR A 73 -5.16 11.22 5.99
N PHE A 74 -4.84 10.51 7.08
CA PHE A 74 -4.82 11.07 8.43
C PHE A 74 -3.78 12.20 8.57
N ILE A 75 -2.58 12.05 8.03
CA ILE A 75 -1.55 13.09 8.05
C ILE A 75 -1.98 14.31 7.23
N GLN A 76 -2.64 14.09 6.08
CA GLN A 76 -3.16 15.19 5.26
C GLN A 76 -4.25 15.96 6.01
N GLU A 77 -5.22 15.27 6.60
CA GLU A 77 -6.28 15.88 7.41
C GLU A 77 -5.70 16.63 8.62
N LEU A 78 -4.72 16.04 9.31
CA LEU A 78 -4.02 16.69 10.42
C LEU A 78 -3.28 17.95 9.99
N SER A 79 -2.63 17.91 8.83
CA SER A 79 -1.95 19.08 8.29
C SER A 79 -2.94 20.21 8.05
N ASP A 80 -4.07 19.91 7.41
CA ASP A 80 -5.08 20.91 7.09
C ASP A 80 -5.74 21.52 8.36
N ILE A 81 -5.79 20.77 9.47
CA ILE A 81 -6.43 21.21 10.73
C ILE A 81 -5.44 21.91 11.69
N ILE A 82 -4.25 21.35 11.88
CA ILE A 82 -3.36 21.71 13.01
C ILE A 82 -2.16 22.56 12.55
N THR A 83 -1.65 22.37 11.34
CA THR A 83 -0.35 22.95 10.93
C THR A 83 -0.43 23.64 9.57
N LYS A 84 -0.11 24.94 9.51
CA LYS A 84 -0.22 25.70 8.25
C LYS A 84 0.93 25.47 7.25
N ASP A 85 1.99 24.81 7.69
CA ASP A 85 3.19 24.54 6.89
C ASP A 85 3.84 23.19 7.28
N GLU A 86 4.60 22.63 6.35
CA GLU A 86 5.22 21.31 6.47
C GLU A 86 6.25 21.23 7.61
N SER A 87 6.91 22.34 7.98
CA SER A 87 7.90 22.34 9.07
C SER A 87 7.25 22.13 10.44
N GLN A 88 6.05 22.68 10.65
CA GLN A 88 5.26 22.46 11.86
C GLN A 88 4.78 21.02 11.96
N LEU A 89 4.34 20.43 10.83
CA LEU A 89 3.97 19.03 10.77
C LEU A 89 5.15 18.12 11.13
N GLN A 90 6.33 18.41 10.57
CA GLN A 90 7.53 17.64 10.85
C GLN A 90 7.93 17.71 12.33
N LEU A 91 7.86 18.90 12.94
CA LEU A 91 8.11 19.08 14.38
C LEU A 91 7.10 18.30 15.24
N LEU A 92 5.82 18.32 14.85
CA LEU A 92 4.76 17.59 15.53
C LEU A 92 5.01 16.07 15.47
N LEU A 93 5.32 15.55 14.28
CA LEU A 93 5.62 14.12 14.09
C LEU A 93 6.84 13.69 14.91
N GLN A 94 7.91 14.50 14.94
CA GLN A 94 9.07 14.25 15.79
C GLN A 94 8.72 14.22 17.28
N THR A 95 7.88 15.17 17.73
CA THR A 95 7.43 15.24 19.13
C THR A 95 6.61 14.00 19.51
N VAL A 96 5.69 13.58 18.63
CA VAL A 96 4.87 12.38 18.83
C VAL A 96 5.75 11.13 18.88
N GLU A 97 6.75 11.02 18.00
CA GLU A 97 7.68 9.89 17.99
C GLU A 97 8.51 9.82 19.28
N GLN A 98 9.07 10.95 19.72
CA GLN A 98 9.78 11.04 20.98
C GLN A 98 8.88 10.66 22.17
N HIS A 99 7.63 11.11 22.17
CA HIS A 99 6.65 10.72 23.18
C HIS A 99 6.36 9.21 23.13
N ARG A 100 6.22 8.59 21.95
CA ARG A 100 6.01 7.14 21.83
C ARG A 100 7.21 6.34 22.33
N HIS A 101 8.43 6.83 22.13
CA HIS A 101 9.63 6.23 22.72
C HIS A 101 9.67 6.35 24.25
N ALA A 102 9.33 7.52 24.79
CA ALA A 102 9.26 7.75 26.23
C ALA A 102 8.12 6.96 26.90
N TYR A 103 7.02 6.74 26.18
CA TYR A 103 5.81 6.06 26.63
C TYR A 103 5.47 4.90 25.68
N SER A 104 6.28 3.84 25.72
CA SER A 104 6.14 2.66 24.86
C SER A 104 4.89 1.81 25.13
N ASP A 105 4.20 2.07 26.25
CA ASP A 105 2.99 1.38 26.67
C ASP A 105 1.87 2.39 26.94
N CYS A 106 0.68 2.12 26.41
CA CYS A 106 -0.52 2.95 26.57
C CYS A 106 -1.18 2.82 27.95
N LYS A 107 -0.59 2.05 28.88
CA LYS A 107 -1.15 1.86 30.22
C LYS A 107 -1.05 3.12 31.07
N LYS A 108 -2.14 3.45 31.76
CA LYS A 108 -2.26 4.61 32.68
C LYS A 108 -1.14 4.66 33.73
N HIS A 109 -0.67 3.52 34.22
CA HIS A 109 0.40 3.49 35.23
C HIS A 109 1.78 3.90 34.67
N THR A 110 2.04 3.69 33.37
CA THR A 110 3.27 4.13 32.69
C THR A 110 3.32 5.66 32.61
N LEU A 111 2.17 6.30 32.34
CA LEU A 111 2.03 7.75 32.33
C LEU A 111 2.23 8.39 33.73
N LEU A 112 1.86 7.66 34.79
CA LEU A 112 1.96 8.15 36.17
C LEU A 112 3.36 8.00 36.77
N LYS A 113 4.15 7.00 36.34
CA LYS A 113 5.49 6.72 36.89
C LYS A 113 6.56 7.76 36.52
N LEU A 114 6.39 8.46 35.39
CA LEU A 114 7.38 9.41 34.86
C LEU A 114 7.05 10.87 35.21
N ARG A 115 5.91 11.14 35.88
CA ARG A 115 5.60 12.49 36.38
C ARG A 115 6.55 12.79 37.54
N PRO A 116 7.38 13.85 37.48
CA PRO A 116 8.16 14.26 38.64
C PRO A 116 7.18 14.66 39.75
N SER A 117 7.35 14.07 40.93
CA SER A 117 6.63 14.52 42.13
C SER A 117 7.12 15.93 42.47
N THR A 118 6.34 16.94 42.09
CA THR A 118 6.42 18.31 42.65
C THR A 118 6.13 18.29 44.14
#